data_AF-A0A7S0FI16-F1
#
_entry.id   AF-A0A7S0FI16-F1
#
_cell.length_a   1.000
_cell.length_b   1.000
_cell.length_c   1.000
_cell.angle_alpha   90.00
_cell.angle_beta   90.00
_cell.angle_gamma   90.00
#
_symmetry.space_group_name_H-M   'P 1'
#
loop_
_entity.id
_entity.type
_entity.pdbx_description
1 polymer ?
#
loop_
_entity_poly.entity_id
_entity_poly.type
_entity_poly.pdbx_seq_one_letter_code
_entity_poly.pdbx_strand_id
1 'polypeptide(L)'
;MRPFSCCCRRRRGREQKHQQAQNAPRIRGQRVVLVHHGEDERQSSGFPDPQLTTLGLEQARALRGNPLLEGCDLLVVSPLRRAVETAVAIFGEKPGCRAMLTALHTERWSGTCDEGQPKPELLKQFPFLTEWDGWAALPDGAWWPTASSDASFREMRVPAFHKWLRAQPERRIVVVGHGGFFEALSGGRQLQGGEACELPRTVLVDMDGVLCDFEAQFLRRWRDAHPEAAWLPEAQRRTHYVDKDPSGVYDTERSHAIITSPGFYETMPPMEGAIEALSQMEATGSIRTCICTAPFGTSEVAARCEAEKRVWVEANLGKEWLTPWKFVCVKDKTAVPGDLLIDDKPEPSTHWRHEAAESPSWKHVVFTQPFNVEDTACEGKPRLDRW
;
A
#
# COMPACT_ATOMS: atom_id res chain seq x y z
N MET A 1 37.11 15.18 51.24
CA MET A 1 35.99 14.23 51.16
C MET A 1 34.67 14.98 51.40
N ARG A 2 33.87 15.15 50.34
CA ARG A 2 32.51 15.72 50.30
C ARG A 2 31.77 14.99 49.17
N PRO A 3 30.42 14.96 49.11
CA PRO A 3 29.54 14.13 49.91
C PRO A 3 28.64 13.22 49.03
N PHE A 4 28.02 12.20 49.63
CA PHE A 4 26.98 11.39 48.98
C PHE A 4 25.60 12.10 49.05
N SER A 5 24.95 12.26 47.90
CA SER A 5 23.50 12.47 47.78
C SER A 5 23.03 11.96 46.43
N CYS A 6 22.26 10.86 46.41
CA CYS A 6 21.43 10.48 45.27
C CYS A 6 20.39 9.43 45.69
N CYS A 7 19.10 9.78 45.64
CA CYS A 7 18.06 9.02 44.94
C CYS A 7 16.67 9.54 45.30
N CYS A 8 16.05 10.37 44.43
CA CYS A 8 14.57 10.49 44.42
C CYS A 8 13.94 11.18 43.18
N ARG A 9 14.65 11.30 42.04
CA ARG A 9 14.12 12.07 40.87
C ARG A 9 13.94 11.29 39.55
N ARG A 10 13.87 9.96 39.57
CA ARG A 10 13.73 9.16 38.31
C ARG A 10 12.39 8.47 38.07
N ARG A 11 11.40 8.58 38.95
CA ARG A 11 10.10 7.87 38.77
C ARG A 11 8.98 8.66 38.09
N ARG A 12 9.01 10.00 38.07
CA ARG A 12 7.89 10.81 37.50
C ARG A 12 7.95 11.04 35.98
N GLY A 13 9.06 10.70 35.31
CA GLY A 13 9.23 10.89 33.86
C GLY A 13 8.77 9.72 33.00
N ARG A 14 8.46 8.55 33.58
CA ARG A 14 8.00 7.35 32.85
C ARG A 14 6.48 7.28 32.70
N GLU A 15 5.73 7.79 33.67
CA GLU A 15 4.25 7.75 33.65
C GLU A 15 3.65 8.78 32.67
N GLN A 16 4.25 9.97 32.51
CA GLN A 16 3.78 10.95 31.52
C GLN A 16 4.06 10.57 30.05
N LYS A 17 5.08 9.73 29.78
CA LYS A 17 5.32 9.17 28.44
C LYS A 17 4.40 8.00 28.09
N HIS A 18 3.76 7.38 29.09
CA HIS A 18 2.81 6.29 28.89
C HIS A 18 1.41 6.77 28.48
N GLN A 19 1.08 8.04 28.72
CA GLN A 19 -0.22 8.63 28.33
C GLN A 19 -0.22 9.21 26.89
N GLN A 20 0.94 9.55 26.32
CA GLN A 20 1.04 10.10 24.95
C GLN A 20 1.23 9.02 23.85
N ALA A 21 1.47 7.76 24.23
CA ALA A 21 1.59 6.64 23.30
C ALA A 21 0.24 5.93 22.98
N GLN A 22 -0.89 6.48 23.43
CA GLN A 22 -2.22 5.87 23.26
C GLN A 22 -2.98 6.32 22.00
N ASN A 23 -2.39 7.15 21.15
CA ASN A 23 -2.99 7.63 19.90
C ASN A 23 -2.27 7.12 18.64
N ALA A 24 -1.84 5.86 18.63
CA ALA A 24 -1.59 5.18 17.35
C ALA A 24 -2.94 4.86 16.70
N PRO A 25 -3.16 5.15 15.40
CA PRO A 25 -4.43 4.84 14.76
C PRO A 25 -4.60 3.32 14.75
N ARG A 26 -5.53 2.83 15.59
CA ARG A 26 -6.10 1.50 15.46
C ARG A 26 -6.55 1.36 14.00
N ILE A 27 -6.10 0.31 13.30
CA ILE A 27 -6.58 -0.04 11.96
C ILE A 27 -8.11 -0.15 12.04
N ARG A 28 -8.79 0.95 11.72
CA ARG A 28 -10.23 1.03 11.53
C ARG A 28 -10.36 1.15 10.03
N GLY A 29 -10.79 0.07 9.37
CA GLY A 29 -10.83 -0.04 7.90
C GLY A 29 -11.30 1.26 7.25
N GLN A 30 -10.32 2.06 6.82
CA GLN A 30 -10.54 3.36 6.20
C GLN A 30 -11.05 3.08 4.80
N ARG A 31 -12.21 3.61 4.44
CA ARG A 31 -12.82 3.49 3.12
C ARG A 31 -12.56 4.80 2.40
N VAL A 32 -11.86 4.72 1.27
CA VAL A 32 -11.58 5.86 0.42
C VAL A 32 -12.41 5.71 -0.85
N VAL A 33 -13.23 6.71 -1.16
CA VAL A 33 -14.03 6.77 -2.38
C VAL A 33 -13.45 7.85 -3.28
N LEU A 34 -13.07 7.47 -4.50
CA LEU A 34 -12.63 8.38 -5.55
C LEU A 34 -13.86 8.84 -6.33
N VAL A 35 -13.95 10.14 -6.61
CA VAL A 35 -14.99 10.76 -7.42
C VAL A 35 -14.32 11.52 -8.55
N HIS A 36 -14.41 10.99 -9.76
CA HIS A 36 -13.92 11.67 -10.93
C HIS A 36 -14.80 12.89 -11.21
N HIS A 37 -14.19 14.05 -11.44
CA HIS A 37 -14.92 15.26 -11.82
C HIS A 37 -15.85 15.01 -13.02
N GLY A 38 -16.93 15.79 -13.12
CA GLY A 38 -17.83 15.74 -14.28
C GLY A 38 -17.13 16.16 -15.58
N GLU A 39 -17.79 15.96 -16.72
CA GLU A 39 -17.30 16.45 -18.01
C GLU A 39 -16.96 17.95 -17.98
N ASP A 40 -15.84 18.31 -18.59
CA ASP A 40 -15.32 19.68 -18.64
C ASP A 40 -15.15 20.20 -20.07
N GLU A 41 -14.95 21.51 -20.20
CA GLU A 41 -14.83 22.22 -21.48
C GLU A 41 -13.43 22.11 -22.14
N ARG A 42 -12.70 21.01 -21.90
CA ARG A 42 -11.33 20.84 -22.45
C ARG A 42 -11.26 20.90 -23.97
N GLN A 43 -12.28 20.39 -24.67
CA GLN A 43 -12.29 20.34 -26.13
C GLN A 43 -12.57 21.70 -26.78
N SER A 44 -13.16 22.65 -26.06
CA SER A 44 -13.65 23.92 -26.61
C SER A 44 -12.81 25.15 -26.22
N SER A 45 -12.05 25.08 -25.13
CA SER A 45 -11.51 26.30 -24.49
C SER A 45 -10.07 26.62 -24.90
N GLY A 46 -9.15 25.65 -24.99
CA GLY A 46 -7.72 25.96 -25.15
C GLY A 46 -7.11 26.78 -24.00
N PHE A 47 -7.85 26.96 -22.89
CA PHE A 47 -7.50 27.75 -21.72
C PHE A 47 -7.16 26.85 -20.52
N PRO A 48 -6.35 27.34 -19.57
CA PRO A 48 -6.07 26.60 -18.34
C PRO A 48 -7.30 26.47 -17.46
N ASP A 49 -7.33 25.39 -16.67
CA ASP A 49 -8.33 25.09 -15.66
C ASP A 49 -9.81 25.22 -16.12
N PRO A 50 -10.24 24.40 -17.11
CA PRO A 50 -11.58 24.49 -17.66
C PRO A 50 -12.66 24.19 -16.62
N GLN A 51 -13.80 24.85 -16.78
CA GLN A 51 -15.01 24.61 -16.02
C GLN A 51 -15.74 23.35 -16.49
N LEU A 52 -16.67 22.86 -15.66
CA LEU A 52 -17.60 21.82 -16.03
C LEU A 52 -18.57 22.29 -17.12
N THR A 53 -18.93 21.37 -18.02
CA THR A 53 -20.06 21.57 -18.94
C THR A 53 -21.39 21.47 -18.18
N THR A 54 -22.51 21.81 -18.83
CA THR A 54 -23.86 21.50 -18.30
C THR A 54 -24.00 20.02 -17.96
N LEU A 55 -23.51 19.14 -18.84
CA LEU A 55 -23.52 17.70 -18.61
C LEU A 55 -22.65 17.32 -17.40
N GLY A 56 -21.45 17.89 -17.26
CA GLY A 56 -20.59 17.66 -16.10
C GLY A 56 -21.24 18.07 -14.78
N LEU A 57 -21.99 19.17 -14.75
CA LEU A 57 -22.76 19.58 -13.58
C LEU A 57 -23.92 18.62 -13.26
N GLU A 58 -24.60 18.09 -14.29
CA GLU A 58 -25.65 17.09 -14.12
C GLU A 58 -25.08 15.76 -13.59
N GLN A 59 -23.96 15.29 -14.15
CA GLN A 59 -23.22 14.13 -13.67
C GLN A 59 -22.85 14.27 -12.19
N ALA A 60 -22.28 15.42 -11.80
CA ALA A 60 -21.92 15.67 -10.41
C ALA A 60 -23.16 15.71 -9.49
N ARG A 61 -24.25 16.35 -9.92
CA ARG A 61 -25.51 16.39 -9.14
C ARG A 61 -26.14 15.01 -8.98
N ALA A 62 -26.00 14.13 -9.97
CA ALA A 62 -26.52 12.76 -9.92
C ALA A 62 -25.84 11.91 -8.82
N LEU A 63 -24.64 12.28 -8.36
CA LEU A 63 -23.97 11.64 -7.23
C LEU A 63 -24.52 12.07 -5.87
N ARG A 64 -25.41 13.06 -5.78
CA ARG A 64 -26.07 13.42 -4.52
C ARG A 64 -26.87 12.25 -3.98
N GLY A 65 -26.63 11.89 -2.72
CA GLY A 65 -27.29 10.73 -2.10
C GLY A 65 -26.76 9.37 -2.56
N ASN A 66 -25.63 9.33 -3.28
CA ASN A 66 -24.98 8.07 -3.62
C ASN A 66 -24.52 7.36 -2.32
N PRO A 67 -24.89 6.08 -2.10
CA PRO A 67 -24.54 5.32 -0.89
C PRO A 67 -23.03 5.20 -0.62
N LEU A 68 -22.18 5.32 -1.66
CA LEU A 68 -20.72 5.34 -1.49
C LEU A 68 -20.25 6.60 -0.75
N LEU A 69 -20.95 7.72 -0.92
CA LEU A 69 -20.58 9.03 -0.38
C LEU A 69 -21.23 9.31 0.99
N GLU A 70 -22.11 8.43 1.46
CA GLU A 70 -22.83 8.59 2.71
C GLU A 70 -21.92 8.50 3.95
N GLY A 71 -22.13 9.45 4.87
CA GLY A 71 -21.33 9.56 6.08
C GLY A 71 -19.86 9.87 5.80
N CYS A 72 -19.58 10.64 4.73
CA CYS A 72 -18.26 11.21 4.50
C CYS A 72 -17.78 11.94 5.77
N ASP A 73 -16.61 11.55 6.28
CA ASP A 73 -15.97 12.18 7.43
C ASP A 73 -15.01 13.29 6.95
N LEU A 74 -14.34 13.06 5.82
CA LEU A 74 -13.37 13.95 5.19
C LEU A 74 -13.58 14.01 3.67
N LEU A 75 -13.84 15.21 3.16
CA LEU A 75 -13.89 15.52 1.73
C LEU A 75 -12.55 16.14 1.30
N VAL A 76 -11.81 15.45 0.44
CA VAL A 76 -10.53 15.89 -0.12
C VAL A 76 -10.73 16.30 -1.57
N VAL A 77 -10.40 17.54 -1.92
CA VAL A 77 -10.73 18.12 -3.22
C VAL A 77 -9.48 18.67 -3.90
N SER A 78 -9.33 18.38 -5.18
CA SER A 78 -8.27 18.98 -5.98
C SER A 78 -8.59 20.47 -6.21
N PRO A 79 -7.62 21.41 -6.15
CA PRO A 79 -7.90 22.83 -6.33
C PRO A 79 -8.25 23.25 -7.76
N LEU A 80 -8.16 22.33 -8.73
CA LEU A 80 -8.60 22.58 -10.10
C LEU A 80 -10.12 22.81 -10.14
N ARG A 81 -10.55 23.82 -10.89
CA ARG A 81 -11.91 24.35 -10.96
C ARG A 81 -12.96 23.27 -11.13
N ARG A 82 -12.81 22.40 -12.13
CA ARG A 82 -13.73 21.28 -12.40
C ARG A 82 -13.94 20.34 -11.20
N ALA A 83 -12.91 20.11 -10.38
CA ALA A 83 -13.01 19.27 -9.19
C ALA A 83 -13.73 20.01 -8.05
N VAL A 84 -13.46 21.31 -7.88
CA VAL A 84 -14.19 22.16 -6.94
C VAL A 84 -15.68 22.24 -7.31
N GLU A 85 -16.00 22.51 -8.57
CA GLU A 85 -17.38 22.58 -9.07
C GLU A 85 -18.11 21.23 -8.87
N THR A 86 -17.43 20.11 -9.11
CA THR A 86 -17.98 18.77 -8.83
C THR A 86 -18.25 18.58 -7.34
N ALA A 87 -17.29 18.93 -6.47
CA ALA A 87 -17.43 18.78 -5.03
C ALA A 87 -18.58 19.63 -4.48
N VAL A 88 -18.70 20.89 -4.92
CA VAL A 88 -19.81 21.79 -4.54
C VAL A 88 -21.14 21.28 -5.08
N ALA A 89 -21.16 20.76 -6.32
CA ALA A 89 -22.35 20.18 -6.89
C ALA A 89 -22.83 18.96 -6.10
N ILE A 90 -21.95 18.19 -5.46
CA ILE A 90 -22.33 17.02 -4.63
C ILE A 90 -22.66 17.42 -3.19
N PHE A 91 -21.76 18.14 -2.52
CA PHE A 91 -21.79 18.33 -1.06
C PHE A 91 -22.16 19.76 -0.62
N GLY A 92 -22.25 20.71 -1.56
CA GLY A 92 -22.42 22.13 -1.28
C GLY A 92 -21.12 22.82 -0.86
N GLU A 93 -21.16 24.15 -0.76
CA GLU A 93 -20.02 24.98 -0.35
C GLU A 93 -19.63 24.76 1.12
N LYS A 94 -20.61 24.40 1.95
CA LYS A 94 -20.47 24.11 3.39
C LYS A 94 -20.87 22.66 3.66
N PRO A 95 -20.02 21.69 3.28
CA PRO A 95 -20.32 20.28 3.49
C PRO A 95 -20.46 19.99 4.99
N GLY A 96 -21.30 19.02 5.35
CA GLY A 96 -21.51 18.60 6.75
C GLY A 96 -20.33 17.83 7.37
N CYS A 97 -19.19 17.78 6.68
CA CYS A 97 -17.98 17.06 7.05
C CYS A 97 -16.77 17.98 6.91
N ARG A 98 -15.61 17.53 7.38
CA ARG A 98 -14.37 18.29 7.20
C ARG A 98 -14.02 18.32 5.70
N ALA A 99 -13.78 19.50 5.15
CA ALA A 99 -13.39 19.67 3.75
C ALA A 99 -11.96 20.21 3.65
N MET A 100 -11.19 19.66 2.70
CA MET A 100 -9.79 19.97 2.51
C MET A 100 -9.42 20.09 1.04
N LEU A 101 -8.68 21.14 0.71
CA LEU A 101 -7.98 21.31 -0.55
C LEU A 101 -6.55 20.77 -0.47
N THR A 102 -6.11 20.07 -1.51
CA THR A 102 -4.68 19.71 -1.64
C THR A 102 -4.28 19.56 -3.10
N ALA A 103 -3.16 20.18 -3.47
CA ALA A 103 -2.62 20.08 -4.82
C ALA A 103 -1.94 18.73 -5.13
N LEU A 104 -1.77 17.86 -4.11
CA LEU A 104 -1.06 16.58 -4.24
C LEU A 104 -1.70 15.63 -5.28
N HIS A 105 -3.02 15.70 -5.46
CA HIS A 105 -3.78 14.88 -6.41
C HIS A 105 -4.44 15.70 -7.54
N THR A 106 -3.80 16.81 -7.93
CA THR A 106 -4.10 17.43 -9.24
C THR A 106 -3.83 16.44 -10.38
N GLU A 107 -4.47 16.66 -11.54
CA GLU A 107 -4.31 15.77 -12.70
C GLU A 107 -2.84 15.61 -13.10
N ARG A 108 -2.53 14.49 -13.77
CA ARG A 108 -1.27 14.33 -14.47
C ARG A 108 -1.21 15.32 -15.63
N TRP A 109 -0.15 16.09 -15.74
CA TRP A 109 -0.02 17.10 -16.78
C TRP A 109 -0.06 16.42 -18.16
N SER A 110 -1.07 16.77 -18.95
CA SER A 110 -1.23 16.32 -20.34
C SER A 110 -1.40 17.48 -21.32
N GLY A 111 -1.64 18.68 -20.80
CA GLY A 111 -1.70 19.92 -21.55
C GLY A 111 -2.04 21.09 -20.63
N THR A 112 -2.20 22.27 -21.20
CA THR A 112 -2.48 23.51 -20.44
C THR A 112 -3.78 23.44 -19.64
N CYS A 113 -4.73 22.59 -20.01
CA CYS A 113 -5.96 22.39 -19.24
C CYS A 113 -5.75 21.76 -17.84
N ASP A 114 -4.58 21.17 -17.58
CA ASP A 114 -4.21 20.63 -16.27
C ASP A 114 -3.44 21.65 -15.42
N GLU A 115 -3.17 22.83 -15.99
CA GLU A 115 -2.63 23.97 -15.27
C GLU A 115 -3.78 24.70 -14.57
N GLY A 116 -3.60 24.93 -13.27
CA GLY A 116 -4.57 25.60 -12.42
C GLY A 116 -4.52 27.12 -12.53
N GLN A 117 -5.31 27.77 -11.67
CA GLN A 117 -5.32 29.23 -11.56
C GLN A 117 -4.66 29.72 -10.26
N PRO A 118 -4.03 30.91 -10.26
CA PRO A 118 -3.52 31.53 -9.04
C PRO A 118 -4.61 31.68 -7.98
N LYS A 119 -4.23 31.60 -6.69
CA LYS A 119 -5.17 31.72 -5.56
C LYS A 119 -6.13 32.91 -5.64
N PRO A 120 -5.71 34.14 -6.04
CA PRO A 120 -6.65 35.25 -6.18
C PRO A 120 -7.78 35.01 -7.19
N GLU A 121 -7.52 34.30 -8.29
CA GLU A 121 -8.53 34.01 -9.31
C GLU A 121 -9.47 32.88 -8.86
N LEU A 122 -8.93 31.86 -8.17
CA LEU A 122 -9.76 30.85 -7.51
C LEU A 122 -10.66 31.48 -6.44
N LEU A 123 -10.15 32.43 -5.65
CA LEU A 123 -10.90 33.08 -4.57
C LEU A 123 -12.05 33.92 -5.09
N LYS A 124 -11.89 34.59 -6.24
CA LYS A 124 -12.98 35.33 -6.89
C LYS A 124 -14.13 34.42 -7.30
N GLN A 125 -13.82 33.19 -7.73
CA GLN A 125 -14.80 32.21 -8.19
C GLN A 125 -15.42 31.43 -7.03
N PHE A 126 -14.61 31.11 -6.02
CA PHE A 126 -14.99 30.25 -4.90
C PHE A 126 -14.58 30.86 -3.55
N PRO A 127 -15.25 31.93 -3.09
CA PRO A 127 -14.87 32.62 -1.84
C PRO A 127 -14.87 31.70 -0.60
N PHE A 128 -15.74 30.69 -0.59
CA PHE A 128 -15.89 29.72 0.51
C PHE A 128 -14.66 28.82 0.70
N LEU A 129 -13.75 28.70 -0.27
CA LEU A 129 -12.54 27.86 -0.14
C LEU A 129 -11.64 28.34 1.01
N THR A 130 -11.77 29.59 1.44
CA THR A 130 -11.08 30.11 2.64
C THR A 130 -11.49 29.41 3.93
N GLU A 131 -12.69 28.80 3.97
CA GLU A 131 -13.19 28.01 5.09
C GLU A 131 -12.75 26.54 5.03
N TRP A 132 -12.20 26.07 3.90
CA TRP A 132 -11.72 24.69 3.74
C TRP A 132 -10.27 24.55 4.20
N ASP A 133 -9.95 23.42 4.82
CA ASP A 133 -8.58 23.11 5.20
C ASP A 133 -7.65 23.09 3.98
N GLY A 134 -6.37 23.36 4.19
CA GLY A 134 -5.37 23.34 3.11
C GLY A 134 -5.36 24.58 2.21
N TRP A 135 -6.39 25.43 2.22
CA TRP A 135 -6.37 26.70 1.48
C TRP A 135 -5.18 27.59 1.84
N ALA A 136 -4.92 27.76 3.14
CA ALA A 136 -3.80 28.55 3.63
C ALA A 136 -2.44 27.94 3.23
N ALA A 137 -2.37 26.61 3.09
CA ALA A 137 -1.15 25.89 2.71
C ALA A 137 -0.94 25.82 1.19
N LEU A 138 -1.96 26.12 0.39
CA LEU A 138 -1.83 26.19 -1.06
C LEU A 138 -0.86 27.34 -1.41
N PRO A 139 0.18 27.11 -2.23
CA PRO A 139 1.12 28.16 -2.64
C PRO A 139 0.42 29.34 -3.33
N ASP A 140 0.91 30.56 -3.07
CA ASP A 140 0.44 31.78 -3.76
C ASP A 140 0.89 31.84 -5.23
N GLY A 141 1.98 31.14 -5.56
CA GLY A 141 2.44 30.90 -6.93
C GLY A 141 1.78 29.69 -7.59
N ALA A 142 2.44 29.13 -8.61
CA ALA A 142 1.96 27.93 -9.28
C ALA A 142 1.97 26.74 -8.31
N TRP A 143 0.79 26.13 -8.11
CA TRP A 143 0.59 24.94 -7.28
C TRP A 143 0.26 23.70 -8.12
N TRP A 144 0.07 23.86 -9.43
CA TRP A 144 -0.19 22.79 -10.39
C TRP A 144 1.11 22.24 -11.00
N PRO A 145 1.10 20.99 -11.48
CA PRO A 145 2.21 20.43 -12.24
C PRO A 145 2.35 21.09 -13.62
N THR A 146 3.55 21.00 -14.19
CA THR A 146 3.86 21.37 -15.58
C THR A 146 4.46 20.16 -16.29
N ALA A 147 4.66 20.25 -17.60
CA ALA A 147 5.31 19.20 -18.39
C ALA A 147 6.63 18.69 -17.76
N SER A 148 7.44 19.61 -17.22
CA SER A 148 8.73 19.28 -16.64
C SER A 148 8.64 18.77 -15.20
N SER A 149 7.72 19.28 -14.39
CA SER A 149 7.60 18.87 -12.98
C SER A 149 6.84 17.57 -12.78
N ASP A 150 6.12 17.09 -13.80
CA ASP A 150 5.19 15.97 -13.65
C ASP A 150 5.60 14.65 -14.31
N ALA A 151 6.78 14.60 -14.93
CA ALA A 151 7.26 13.40 -15.63
C ALA A 151 7.29 12.14 -14.75
N SER A 152 7.44 12.30 -13.43
CA SER A 152 7.51 11.21 -12.45
C SER A 152 6.35 11.22 -11.45
N PHE A 153 5.15 11.68 -11.85
CA PHE A 153 4.01 11.78 -10.94
C PHE A 153 3.60 10.42 -10.34
N ARG A 154 3.79 9.33 -11.09
CA ARG A 154 3.48 7.96 -10.64
C ARG A 154 4.42 7.50 -9.53
N GLU A 155 5.68 7.94 -9.56
CA GLU A 155 6.72 7.58 -8.59
C GLU A 155 6.76 8.55 -7.41
N MET A 156 6.33 9.80 -7.59
CA MET A 156 6.46 10.86 -6.59
C MET A 156 5.11 11.27 -5.98
N ARG A 157 4.15 11.74 -6.79
CA ARG A 157 2.90 12.32 -6.29
C ARG A 157 1.91 11.26 -5.83
N VAL A 158 1.73 10.19 -6.61
CA VAL A 158 0.79 9.11 -6.27
C VAL A 158 1.17 8.42 -4.93
N PRO A 159 2.43 8.01 -4.68
CA PRO A 159 2.81 7.42 -3.41
C PRO A 159 2.72 8.43 -2.26
N ALA A 160 3.08 9.70 -2.49
CA ALA A 160 2.98 10.76 -1.47
C ALA A 160 1.51 11.00 -1.07
N PHE A 161 0.60 11.09 -2.03
CA PHE A 161 -0.83 11.27 -1.77
C PHE A 161 -1.44 10.04 -1.09
N HIS A 162 -1.09 8.83 -1.55
CA HIS A 162 -1.56 7.60 -0.93
C HIS A 162 -1.10 7.45 0.52
N LYS A 163 0.17 7.76 0.80
CA LYS A 163 0.72 7.83 2.16
C LYS A 163 -0.04 8.86 3.01
N TRP A 164 -0.30 10.03 2.44
CA TRP A 164 -1.04 11.09 3.10
C TRP A 164 -2.49 10.68 3.42
N LEU A 165 -3.20 10.01 2.50
CA LEU A 165 -4.55 9.47 2.72
C LEU A 165 -4.57 8.48 3.89
N ARG A 166 -3.63 7.52 3.90
CA ARG A 166 -3.50 6.52 4.97
C ARG A 166 -3.19 7.13 6.34
N ALA A 167 -2.56 8.30 6.38
CA ALA A 167 -2.26 9.01 7.61
C ALA A 167 -3.46 9.79 8.16
N GLN A 168 -4.55 9.93 7.39
CA GLN A 168 -5.76 10.61 7.87
C GLN A 168 -6.47 9.78 8.95
N PRO A 169 -6.87 10.39 10.08
CA PRO A 169 -7.61 9.68 11.14
C PRO A 169 -9.04 9.30 10.75
N GLU A 170 -9.59 9.93 9.72
CA GLU A 170 -10.96 9.73 9.24
C GLU A 170 -11.16 8.36 8.60
N ARG A 171 -12.36 7.79 8.78
CA ARG A 171 -12.68 6.44 8.32
C ARG A 171 -13.31 6.43 6.94
N ARG A 172 -14.13 7.43 6.62
CA ARG A 172 -14.81 7.55 5.32
C ARG A 172 -14.31 8.80 4.63
N ILE A 173 -13.43 8.62 3.65
CA ILE A 173 -12.80 9.70 2.92
C ILE A 173 -13.37 9.71 1.50
N VAL A 174 -13.84 10.86 1.04
CA VAL A 174 -14.20 11.08 -0.36
C VAL A 174 -13.13 11.97 -1.00
N VAL A 175 -12.59 11.55 -2.13
CA VAL A 175 -11.57 12.28 -2.89
C VAL A 175 -12.17 12.70 -4.23
N VAL A 176 -12.37 13.99 -4.44
CA VAL A 176 -12.81 14.55 -5.73
C VAL A 176 -11.60 15.00 -6.53
N GLY A 177 -11.44 14.46 -7.73
CA GLY A 177 -10.21 14.61 -8.52
C GLY A 177 -10.36 14.12 -9.95
N HIS A 178 -9.28 13.55 -10.50
CA HIS A 178 -9.07 13.46 -11.95
C HIS A 178 -8.72 12.05 -12.41
N GLY A 179 -9.17 11.71 -13.62
CA GLY A 179 -9.10 10.35 -14.17
C GLY A 179 -7.68 9.81 -14.31
N GLY A 180 -6.72 10.59 -14.85
CA GLY A 180 -5.36 10.10 -15.06
C GLY A 180 -4.61 9.84 -13.75
N PHE A 181 -4.77 10.74 -12.78
CA PHE A 181 -4.24 10.56 -11.43
C PHE A 181 -4.91 9.37 -10.71
N PHE A 182 -6.22 9.23 -10.80
CA PHE A 182 -6.96 8.13 -10.18
C PHE A 182 -6.67 6.78 -10.82
N GLU A 183 -6.44 6.71 -12.13
CA GLU A 183 -5.99 5.48 -12.79
C GLU A 183 -4.66 5.02 -12.18
N ALA A 184 -3.70 5.93 -11.99
CA ALA A 184 -2.43 5.60 -11.35
C ALA A 184 -2.60 5.20 -9.87
N LEU A 185 -3.44 5.92 -9.12
CA LEU A 185 -3.68 5.64 -7.69
C LEU A 185 -4.44 4.33 -7.47
N SER A 186 -5.40 4.00 -8.34
CA SER A 186 -6.26 2.82 -8.28
C SER A 186 -5.66 1.58 -8.93
N GLY A 187 -4.50 1.70 -9.58
CA GLY A 187 -3.77 0.55 -10.15
C GLY A 187 -4.28 0.14 -11.53
N GLY A 188 -4.75 1.11 -12.32
CA GLY A 188 -5.19 0.93 -13.70
C GLY A 188 -6.70 1.07 -13.91
N ARG A 189 -7.48 1.36 -12.86
CA ARG A 189 -8.93 1.55 -13.02
C ARG A 189 -9.23 2.93 -13.62
N GLN A 190 -9.86 2.92 -14.79
CA GLN A 190 -10.37 4.13 -15.43
C GLN A 190 -11.77 4.45 -14.93
N LEU A 191 -12.03 5.74 -14.70
CA LEU A 191 -13.32 6.26 -14.24
C LEU A 191 -13.90 7.20 -15.28
N GLN A 192 -15.21 7.09 -15.53
CA GLN A 192 -15.93 8.06 -16.36
C GLN A 192 -16.18 9.37 -15.60
N GLY A 193 -16.49 10.44 -16.32
CA GLY A 193 -16.81 11.74 -15.71
C GLY A 193 -18.03 11.61 -14.80
N GLY A 194 -17.91 12.07 -13.55
CA GLY A 194 -18.95 11.91 -12.53
C GLY A 194 -19.18 10.48 -12.03
N GLU A 195 -18.22 9.58 -12.22
CA GLU A 195 -18.22 8.25 -11.59
C GLU A 195 -17.60 8.31 -10.17
N ALA A 196 -18.16 7.52 -9.25
CA ALA A 196 -17.59 7.29 -7.93
C ALA A 196 -17.20 5.81 -7.76
N CYS A 197 -16.04 5.55 -7.17
CA CYS A 197 -15.60 4.19 -6.87
C CYS A 197 -14.81 4.11 -5.57
N GLU A 198 -14.79 2.92 -4.95
CA GLU A 198 -13.86 2.69 -3.84
C GLU A 198 -12.44 2.46 -4.35
N LEU A 199 -11.47 3.04 -3.65
CA LEU A 199 -10.06 2.72 -3.84
C LEU A 199 -9.83 1.25 -3.45
N PRO A 200 -9.17 0.44 -4.29
CA PRO A 200 -8.95 -0.97 -4.00
C PRO A 200 -8.14 -1.19 -2.71
N ARG A 201 -8.49 -2.23 -1.98
CA ARG A 201 -7.74 -2.71 -0.81
C ARG A 201 -6.42 -3.32 -1.25
N THR A 202 -5.34 -3.04 -0.53
CA THR A 202 -4.02 -3.62 -0.82
C THR A 202 -3.79 -4.87 0.03
N VAL A 203 -3.65 -6.02 -0.61
CA VAL A 203 -3.23 -7.28 0.01
C VAL A 203 -1.76 -7.53 -0.35
N LEU A 204 -0.90 -7.52 0.65
CA LEU A 204 0.49 -7.95 0.50
C LEU A 204 0.51 -9.49 0.56
N VAL A 205 1.24 -10.11 -0.35
CA VAL A 205 1.34 -11.58 -0.45
C VAL A 205 2.81 -11.97 -0.42
N ASP A 206 3.21 -12.78 0.54
CA ASP A 206 4.56 -13.32 0.57
C ASP A 206 4.81 -14.27 -0.60
N MET A 207 6.07 -14.56 -0.89
CA MET A 207 6.48 -15.43 -1.97
C MET A 207 6.86 -16.82 -1.45
N ASP A 208 7.89 -16.91 -0.60
CA ASP A 208 8.39 -18.20 -0.12
C ASP A 208 7.38 -18.80 0.88
N GLY A 209 6.93 -20.03 0.65
CA GLY A 209 5.92 -20.67 1.50
C GLY A 209 4.49 -20.17 1.29
N VAL A 210 4.24 -19.29 0.32
CA VAL A 210 2.91 -18.73 0.03
C VAL A 210 2.57 -18.77 -1.46
N LEU A 211 3.39 -18.18 -2.32
CA LEU A 211 3.25 -18.31 -3.78
C LEU A 211 4.12 -19.43 -4.34
N CYS A 212 5.25 -19.67 -3.68
CA CYS A 212 6.28 -20.61 -4.09
C CYS A 212 6.48 -21.67 -3.00
N ASP A 213 6.58 -22.92 -3.40
CA ASP A 213 6.80 -24.03 -2.49
C ASP A 213 8.30 -24.15 -2.15
N PHE A 214 8.70 -23.36 -1.15
CA PHE A 214 10.08 -23.30 -0.65
C PHE A 214 10.50 -24.64 -0.01
N GLU A 215 9.61 -25.29 0.74
CA GLU A 215 9.91 -26.54 1.46
C GLU A 215 10.17 -27.68 0.46
N ALA A 216 9.32 -27.85 -0.55
CA ALA A 216 9.55 -28.84 -1.61
C ALA A 216 10.82 -28.55 -2.41
N GLN A 217 11.08 -27.27 -2.73
CA GLN A 217 12.31 -26.88 -3.42
C GLN A 217 13.55 -27.22 -2.60
N PHE A 218 13.55 -26.84 -1.33
CA PHE A 218 14.67 -27.11 -0.42
C PHE A 218 14.92 -28.60 -0.28
N LEU A 219 13.87 -29.40 -0.02
CA LEU A 219 13.99 -30.84 0.15
C LEU A 219 14.52 -31.53 -1.13
N ARG A 220 14.03 -31.13 -2.31
CA ARG A 220 14.53 -31.64 -3.60
C ARG A 220 16.03 -31.38 -3.74
N ARG A 221 16.45 -30.12 -3.58
CA ARG A 221 17.85 -29.71 -3.72
C ARG A 221 18.75 -30.35 -2.66
N TRP A 222 18.24 -30.53 -1.44
CA TRP A 222 18.95 -31.23 -0.36
C TRP A 222 19.23 -32.68 -0.74
N ARG A 223 18.23 -33.41 -1.22
CA ARG A 223 18.37 -34.81 -1.62
C ARG A 223 19.30 -34.98 -2.82
N ASP A 224 19.27 -34.04 -3.76
CA ASP A 224 20.16 -34.05 -4.92
C ASP A 224 21.63 -33.77 -4.53
N ALA A 225 21.86 -32.76 -3.68
CA ALA A 225 23.20 -32.36 -3.25
C ALA A 225 23.81 -33.30 -2.20
N HIS A 226 22.97 -33.95 -1.39
CA HIS A 226 23.37 -34.76 -0.25
C HIS A 226 22.59 -36.08 -0.18
N PRO A 227 22.77 -36.99 -1.16
CA PRO A 227 21.97 -38.21 -1.29
C PRO A 227 22.09 -39.18 -0.10
N GLU A 228 23.22 -39.14 0.61
CA GLU A 228 23.49 -39.97 1.80
C GLU A 228 23.07 -39.29 3.12
N ALA A 229 22.64 -38.02 3.08
CA ALA A 229 22.24 -37.31 4.29
C ALA A 229 20.79 -37.64 4.67
N ALA A 230 20.52 -37.62 5.98
CA ALA A 230 19.15 -37.65 6.48
C ALA A 230 18.36 -36.44 5.96
N TRP A 231 17.05 -36.62 5.83
CA TRP A 231 16.10 -35.57 5.44
C TRP A 231 14.80 -35.73 6.21
N LEU A 232 14.05 -34.64 6.35
CA LEU A 232 12.74 -34.62 6.99
C LEU A 232 11.62 -34.52 5.97
N PRO A 233 10.54 -35.31 6.11
CA PRO A 233 9.28 -35.01 5.45
C PRO A 233 8.77 -33.63 5.86
N GLU A 234 8.18 -32.88 4.93
CA GLU A 234 7.70 -31.50 5.15
C GLU A 234 6.74 -31.41 6.34
N ALA A 235 5.82 -32.37 6.49
CA ALA A 235 4.88 -32.46 7.62
C ALA A 235 5.56 -32.54 9.01
N GLN A 236 6.85 -32.86 9.07
CA GLN A 236 7.64 -32.95 10.30
C GLN A 236 8.45 -31.67 10.59
N ARG A 237 8.44 -30.68 9.70
CA ARG A 237 9.10 -29.39 9.92
C ARG A 237 8.42 -28.64 11.06
N ARG A 238 9.21 -27.98 11.93
CA ARG A 238 8.71 -27.30 13.13
C ARG A 238 9.15 -25.85 13.28
N THR A 239 10.01 -25.36 12.40
CA THR A 239 10.44 -23.95 12.40
C THR A 239 10.47 -23.38 10.99
N HIS A 240 10.15 -22.08 10.86
CA HIS A 240 10.25 -21.34 9.60
C HIS A 240 11.67 -21.37 9.01
N TYR A 241 12.72 -21.33 9.84
CA TYR A 241 14.09 -21.47 9.39
C TYR A 241 14.50 -22.95 9.34
N VAL A 242 14.87 -23.46 8.16
CA VAL A 242 15.30 -24.86 7.96
C VAL A 242 16.50 -25.24 8.83
N ASP A 243 17.47 -24.34 8.97
CA ASP A 243 18.72 -24.57 9.70
C ASP A 243 18.60 -24.35 11.22
N LYS A 244 17.39 -24.08 11.69
CA LYS A 244 17.05 -23.94 13.12
C LYS A 244 15.99 -24.95 13.55
N ASP A 245 15.71 -25.95 12.71
CA ASP A 245 14.75 -26.99 13.04
C ASP A 245 15.24 -27.84 14.23
N PRO A 246 14.38 -28.11 15.22
CA PRO A 246 14.77 -28.84 16.43
C PRO A 246 15.20 -30.29 16.16
N SER A 247 14.88 -30.86 15.00
CA SER A 247 15.38 -32.18 14.60
C SER A 247 16.89 -32.24 14.43
N GLY A 248 17.55 -31.12 14.13
CA GLY A 248 18.98 -31.06 13.81
C GLY A 248 19.38 -31.74 12.50
N VAL A 249 18.41 -32.12 11.64
CA VAL A 249 18.69 -32.81 10.37
C VAL A 249 19.40 -31.89 9.37
N TYR A 250 19.05 -30.61 9.36
CA TYR A 250 19.60 -29.61 8.46
C TYR A 250 20.56 -28.68 9.21
N ASP A 251 21.85 -28.73 8.89
CA ASP A 251 22.83 -27.78 9.43
C ASP A 251 22.90 -26.49 8.61
N THR A 252 23.38 -25.41 9.25
CA THR A 252 23.47 -24.09 8.64
C THR A 252 24.33 -24.05 7.37
N GLU A 253 25.48 -24.72 7.35
CA GLU A 253 26.42 -24.63 6.22
C GLU A 253 25.81 -25.23 4.95
N ARG A 254 25.35 -26.49 5.02
CA ARG A 254 24.74 -27.18 3.88
C ARG A 254 23.42 -26.55 3.46
N SER A 255 22.60 -26.14 4.43
CA SER A 255 21.33 -25.47 4.14
C SER A 255 21.54 -24.16 3.39
N HIS A 256 22.50 -23.34 3.83
CA HIS A 256 22.79 -22.06 3.17
C HIS A 256 23.44 -22.28 1.79
N ALA A 257 24.27 -23.31 1.63
CA ALA A 257 24.81 -23.68 0.32
C ALA A 257 23.69 -24.02 -0.70
N ILE A 258 22.65 -24.73 -0.26
CA ILE A 258 21.47 -25.03 -1.08
C ILE A 258 20.66 -23.77 -1.38
N ILE A 259 20.26 -23.01 -0.33
CA ILE A 259 19.40 -21.84 -0.46
C ILE A 259 20.05 -20.72 -1.30
N THR A 260 21.37 -20.66 -1.32
CA THR A 260 22.13 -19.68 -2.12
C THR A 260 22.60 -20.24 -3.46
N SER A 261 22.31 -21.51 -3.78
CA SER A 261 22.71 -22.09 -5.07
C SER A 261 21.99 -21.41 -6.24
N PRO A 262 22.67 -21.22 -7.39
CA PRO A 262 22.05 -20.59 -8.56
C PRO A 262 20.78 -21.31 -9.02
N GLY A 263 19.76 -20.54 -9.31
CA GLY A 263 18.46 -21.01 -9.77
C GLY A 263 17.63 -21.67 -8.67
N PHE A 264 17.97 -21.47 -7.39
CA PHE A 264 17.14 -21.96 -6.29
C PHE A 264 15.76 -21.30 -6.32
N TYR A 265 15.68 -19.98 -6.42
CA TYR A 265 14.42 -19.25 -6.31
C TYR A 265 13.65 -19.23 -7.64
N GLU A 266 14.35 -19.10 -8.76
CA GLU A 266 13.70 -19.00 -10.08
C GLU A 266 13.00 -20.30 -10.52
N THR A 267 13.37 -21.44 -9.90
CA THR A 267 12.82 -22.77 -10.23
C THR A 267 11.95 -23.37 -9.12
N MET A 268 11.56 -22.58 -8.12
CA MET A 268 10.61 -23.03 -7.10
C MET A 268 9.28 -23.45 -7.75
N PRO A 269 8.68 -24.58 -7.36
CA PRO A 269 7.34 -24.92 -7.80
C PRO A 269 6.35 -23.86 -7.29
N PRO A 270 5.31 -23.49 -8.05
CA PRO A 270 4.23 -22.68 -7.53
C PRO A 270 3.42 -23.48 -6.49
N MET A 271 2.95 -22.78 -5.45
CA MET A 271 1.95 -23.33 -4.54
C MET A 271 0.65 -23.58 -5.30
N GLU A 272 -0.03 -24.70 -4.99
CA GLU A 272 -1.31 -25.05 -5.62
C GLU A 272 -2.32 -23.91 -5.45
N GLY A 273 -2.98 -23.52 -6.55
CA GLY A 273 -3.98 -22.44 -6.59
C GLY A 273 -3.43 -21.02 -6.52
N ALA A 274 -2.15 -20.79 -6.19
CA ALA A 274 -1.60 -19.46 -5.91
C ALA A 274 -1.74 -18.46 -7.07
N ILE A 275 -1.35 -18.87 -8.27
CA ILE A 275 -1.39 -18.02 -9.47
C ILE A 275 -2.84 -17.66 -9.82
N GLU A 276 -3.76 -18.63 -9.72
CA GLU A 276 -5.17 -18.41 -10.00
C GLU A 276 -5.80 -17.48 -8.96
N ALA A 277 -5.52 -17.68 -7.68
CA ALA A 277 -6.05 -16.83 -6.60
C ALA A 277 -5.60 -15.37 -6.74
N LEU A 278 -4.32 -15.13 -7.10
CA LEU A 278 -3.83 -13.78 -7.41
C LEU A 278 -4.62 -13.13 -8.56
N SER A 279 -4.82 -13.87 -9.66
CA SER A 279 -5.60 -13.38 -10.81
C SER A 279 -7.06 -13.09 -10.44
N GLN A 280 -7.71 -13.97 -9.68
CA GLN A 280 -9.08 -13.79 -9.23
C GLN A 280 -9.24 -12.59 -8.28
N MET A 281 -8.30 -12.38 -7.36
CA MET A 281 -8.30 -11.21 -6.47
C MET A 281 -8.25 -9.90 -7.28
N GLU A 282 -7.36 -9.80 -8.27
CA GLU A 282 -7.27 -8.63 -9.15
C GLU A 282 -8.53 -8.41 -9.98
N ALA A 283 -9.12 -9.49 -10.50
CA ALA A 283 -10.34 -9.43 -11.31
C ALA A 283 -11.55 -8.85 -10.57
N THR A 284 -11.54 -8.85 -9.23
CA THR A 284 -12.60 -8.20 -8.44
C THR A 284 -12.64 -6.67 -8.61
N GLY A 285 -11.54 -6.06 -9.06
CA GLY A 285 -11.35 -4.61 -9.13
C GLY A 285 -11.43 -3.87 -7.78
N SER A 286 -11.66 -4.60 -6.68
CA SER A 286 -11.81 -4.09 -5.31
C SER A 286 -10.60 -4.46 -4.45
N ILE A 287 -9.78 -5.38 -4.93
CA ILE A 287 -8.54 -5.84 -4.31
C ILE A 287 -7.40 -5.59 -5.30
N ARG A 288 -6.31 -5.05 -4.78
CA ARG A 288 -5.00 -5.02 -5.40
C ARG A 288 -4.07 -5.90 -4.58
N THR A 289 -3.32 -6.73 -5.25
CA THR A 289 -2.29 -7.59 -4.70
C THR A 289 -0.91 -6.99 -4.96
N CYS A 290 0.01 -7.22 -4.02
CA CYS A 290 1.41 -6.84 -4.13
C CYS A 290 2.26 -7.95 -3.52
N ILE A 291 3.16 -8.52 -4.31
CA ILE A 291 4.15 -9.49 -3.84
C ILE A 291 5.10 -8.75 -2.90
N CYS A 292 5.14 -9.14 -1.64
CA CYS A 292 5.98 -8.56 -0.61
C CYS A 292 6.89 -9.64 -0.02
N THR A 293 8.08 -9.78 -0.58
CA THR A 293 9.04 -10.84 -0.26
C THR A 293 10.30 -10.27 0.37
N ALA A 294 11.00 -11.06 1.18
CA ALA A 294 12.34 -10.70 1.66
C ALA A 294 13.42 -11.40 0.81
N PRO A 295 14.55 -10.75 0.49
CA PRO A 295 15.69 -11.45 -0.11
C PRO A 295 16.42 -12.23 0.98
N PHE A 296 16.98 -13.40 0.65
CA PHE A 296 17.88 -14.13 1.56
C PHE A 296 19.30 -13.53 1.55
N GLY A 297 20.04 -13.64 2.66
CA GLY A 297 21.43 -13.18 2.74
C GLY A 297 21.60 -11.65 2.73
N THR A 298 22.78 -11.19 2.35
CA THR A 298 23.18 -9.77 2.29
C THR A 298 24.00 -9.48 1.03
N SER A 299 24.10 -8.20 0.65
CA SER A 299 24.94 -7.76 -0.48
C SER A 299 24.63 -8.54 -1.77
N GLU A 300 25.64 -9.13 -2.42
CA GLU A 300 25.50 -9.86 -3.68
C GLU A 300 24.55 -11.07 -3.59
N VAL A 301 24.52 -11.76 -2.44
CA VAL A 301 23.61 -12.89 -2.21
C VAL A 301 22.15 -12.41 -2.23
N ALA A 302 21.88 -11.27 -1.58
CA ALA A 302 20.55 -10.68 -1.57
C ALA A 302 20.14 -10.18 -2.97
N ALA A 303 21.06 -9.56 -3.71
CA ALA A 303 20.82 -9.10 -5.06
C ALA A 303 20.49 -10.25 -6.03
N ARG A 304 21.22 -11.37 -5.94
CA ARG A 304 20.93 -12.58 -6.74
C ARG A 304 19.59 -13.19 -6.36
N CYS A 305 19.30 -13.32 -5.06
CA CYS A 305 18.01 -13.83 -4.58
C CYS A 305 16.83 -12.99 -5.11
N GLU A 306 16.93 -11.65 -5.04
CA GLU A 306 15.91 -10.78 -5.63
C GLU A 306 15.79 -10.96 -7.15
N ALA A 307 16.91 -11.05 -7.87
CA ALA A 307 16.90 -11.22 -9.32
C ALA A 307 16.19 -12.53 -9.73
N GLU A 308 16.50 -13.65 -9.08
CA GLU A 308 15.86 -14.94 -9.34
C GLU A 308 14.36 -14.92 -9.00
N LYS A 309 13.97 -14.25 -7.90
CA LYS A 309 12.54 -14.04 -7.56
C LYS A 309 11.82 -13.24 -8.65
N ARG A 310 12.46 -12.22 -9.23
CA ARG A 310 11.89 -11.46 -10.35
C ARG A 310 11.73 -12.32 -11.61
N VAL A 311 12.70 -13.18 -11.91
CA VAL A 311 12.60 -14.15 -13.02
C VAL A 311 11.41 -15.08 -12.81
N TRP A 312 11.22 -15.61 -11.59
CA TRP A 312 10.06 -16.45 -11.27
C TRP A 312 8.74 -15.70 -11.48
N VAL A 313 8.64 -14.47 -10.97
CA VAL A 313 7.42 -13.64 -11.11
C VAL A 313 7.11 -13.36 -12.58
N GLU A 314 8.12 -12.99 -13.37
CA GLU A 314 7.93 -12.74 -14.80
C GLU A 314 7.46 -14.01 -15.54
N ALA A 315 8.05 -15.16 -15.23
CA ALA A 315 7.73 -16.43 -15.89
C ALA A 315 6.32 -16.94 -15.57
N ASN A 316 5.81 -16.69 -14.36
CA ASN A 316 4.54 -17.24 -13.88
C ASN A 316 3.38 -16.26 -13.91
N LEU A 317 3.65 -14.96 -13.76
CA LEU A 317 2.64 -13.91 -13.62
C LEU A 317 2.73 -12.83 -14.70
N GLY A 318 3.88 -12.67 -15.36
CA GLY A 318 4.11 -11.67 -16.41
C GLY A 318 4.89 -10.44 -15.94
N LYS A 319 5.42 -9.68 -16.91
CA LYS A 319 6.27 -8.49 -16.65
C LYS A 319 5.53 -7.37 -15.90
N GLU A 320 4.22 -7.28 -16.05
CA GLU A 320 3.36 -6.31 -15.39
C GLU A 320 3.35 -6.46 -13.85
N TRP A 321 3.69 -7.64 -13.35
CA TRP A 321 3.83 -7.90 -11.91
C TRP A 321 5.15 -7.40 -11.32
N LEU A 322 6.09 -6.93 -12.14
CA LEU A 322 7.38 -6.39 -11.68
C LEU A 322 7.36 -4.88 -11.42
N THR A 323 6.20 -4.23 -11.56
CA THR A 323 6.06 -2.81 -11.24
C THR A 323 6.24 -2.56 -9.73
N PRO A 324 6.65 -1.35 -9.30
CA PRO A 324 6.81 -1.03 -7.88
C PRO A 324 5.53 -1.20 -7.03
N TRP A 325 4.36 -1.26 -7.66
CA TRP A 325 3.08 -1.49 -7.00
C TRP A 325 2.74 -2.97 -6.83
N LYS A 326 3.35 -3.84 -7.62
CA LYS A 326 3.06 -5.28 -7.70
C LYS A 326 4.15 -6.15 -7.09
N PHE A 327 5.39 -5.65 -7.01
CA PHE A 327 6.51 -6.39 -6.43
C PHE A 327 7.40 -5.49 -5.58
N VAL A 328 7.53 -5.85 -4.31
CA VAL A 328 8.41 -5.20 -3.34
C VAL A 328 9.27 -6.27 -2.67
N CYS A 329 10.59 -6.18 -2.91
CA CYS A 329 11.58 -7.02 -2.25
C CYS A 329 12.23 -6.23 -1.11
N VAL A 330 11.92 -6.56 0.15
CA VAL A 330 12.39 -5.82 1.32
C VAL A 330 12.57 -6.73 2.54
N LYS A 331 13.61 -6.49 3.34
CA LYS A 331 13.88 -7.24 4.57
C LYS A 331 12.86 -6.98 5.68
N ASP A 332 12.38 -5.74 5.77
CA ASP A 332 11.40 -5.30 6.76
C ASP A 332 10.07 -4.99 6.09
N LYS A 333 9.12 -5.92 6.20
CA LYS A 333 7.78 -5.78 5.60
C LYS A 333 6.89 -4.80 6.38
N THR A 334 7.28 -4.35 7.59
CA THR A 334 6.51 -3.35 8.34
C THR A 334 6.53 -1.98 7.65
N ALA A 335 7.58 -1.71 6.86
CA ALA A 335 7.71 -0.50 6.05
C ALA A 335 6.82 -0.49 4.80
N VAL A 336 6.22 -1.64 4.42
CA VAL A 336 5.38 -1.75 3.22
C VAL A 336 3.92 -1.56 3.61
N PRO A 337 3.24 -0.53 3.07
CA PRO A 337 1.91 -0.22 3.53
C PRO A 337 0.84 -1.05 2.79
N GLY A 338 -0.02 -1.73 3.54
CA GLY A 338 -1.09 -2.60 3.02
C GLY A 338 -2.23 -2.77 4.03
N ASP A 339 -3.38 -3.28 3.58
CA ASP A 339 -4.51 -3.60 4.46
C ASP A 339 -4.34 -4.99 5.10
N LEU A 340 -3.84 -5.97 4.32
CA LEU A 340 -3.52 -7.33 4.77
C LEU A 340 -2.10 -7.72 4.36
N LEU A 341 -1.50 -8.64 5.10
CA LEU A 341 -0.31 -9.39 4.71
C LEU A 341 -0.61 -10.88 4.86
N ILE A 342 -0.58 -11.63 3.75
CA ILE A 342 -0.65 -13.10 3.71
C ILE A 342 0.79 -13.61 3.70
N ASP A 343 1.22 -14.25 4.79
CA ASP A 343 2.62 -14.61 5.04
C ASP A 343 2.68 -15.88 5.90
N ASP A 344 3.64 -16.76 5.65
CA ASP A 344 3.81 -18.01 6.37
C ASP A 344 4.63 -17.86 7.65
N LYS A 345 5.44 -16.80 7.76
CA LYS A 345 6.26 -16.53 8.93
C LYS A 345 5.34 -16.20 10.11
N PRO A 346 5.46 -16.89 11.26
CA PRO A 346 4.61 -16.64 12.42
C PRO A 346 4.60 -15.16 12.88
N GLU A 347 5.76 -14.51 12.84
CA GLU A 347 5.93 -13.10 13.22
C GLU A 347 6.63 -12.29 12.11
N PRO A 348 5.90 -11.84 11.07
CA PRO A 348 6.49 -11.07 9.97
C PRO A 348 6.82 -9.63 10.39
N SER A 349 6.25 -9.14 11.49
CA SER A 349 6.52 -7.82 12.06
C SER A 349 7.78 -7.75 12.92
N THR A 350 8.36 -8.88 13.30
CA THR A 350 9.61 -8.91 14.08
C THR A 350 10.81 -8.99 13.13
N HIS A 351 11.65 -7.96 13.15
CA HIS A 351 12.90 -7.93 12.43
C HIS A 351 14.07 -7.91 13.41
N TRP A 352 15.04 -8.80 13.21
CA TRP A 352 16.16 -9.03 14.15
C TRP A 352 17.07 -7.81 14.38
N ARG A 353 16.99 -6.77 13.55
CA ARG A 353 17.81 -5.54 13.68
C ARG A 353 17.15 -4.40 14.45
N HIS A 354 15.83 -4.39 14.65
CA HIS A 354 15.14 -3.24 15.26
C HIS A 354 14.00 -3.71 16.18
N GLU A 355 13.85 -3.04 17.34
CA GLU A 355 12.58 -3.04 18.06
C GLU A 355 11.51 -2.54 17.08
N ALA A 356 10.38 -3.26 16.98
CA ALA A 356 9.34 -3.02 15.98
C ALA A 356 9.16 -1.51 15.75
N ALA A 357 9.55 -1.05 14.55
CA ALA A 357 9.07 0.22 14.04
C ALA A 357 7.54 0.22 14.14
N GLU A 358 6.95 1.42 14.19
CA GLU A 358 5.50 1.67 14.27
C GLU A 358 4.63 0.49 13.82
N SER A 359 3.62 0.13 14.62
CA SER A 359 2.74 -1.02 14.35
C SER A 359 2.39 -1.11 12.87
N PRO A 360 2.61 -2.26 12.20
CA PRO A 360 2.44 -2.35 10.76
C PRO A 360 1.00 -1.97 10.37
N SER A 361 0.86 -1.33 9.22
CA SER A 361 -0.46 -0.92 8.70
C SER A 361 -1.38 -2.09 8.35
N TRP A 362 -0.79 -3.26 8.06
CA TRP A 362 -1.51 -4.45 7.63
C TRP A 362 -1.91 -5.34 8.81
N LYS A 363 -3.02 -6.06 8.64
CA LYS A 363 -3.36 -7.21 9.50
C LYS A 363 -2.73 -8.47 8.92
N HIS A 364 -2.00 -9.21 9.74
CA HIS A 364 -1.42 -10.50 9.34
C HIS A 364 -2.49 -11.58 9.18
N VAL A 365 -2.48 -12.27 8.05
CA VAL A 365 -3.17 -13.52 7.76
C VAL A 365 -2.12 -14.60 7.62
N VAL A 366 -2.12 -15.58 8.52
CA VAL A 366 -1.14 -16.67 8.51
C VAL A 366 -1.46 -17.60 7.34
N PHE A 367 -0.55 -17.73 6.39
CA PHE A 367 -0.65 -18.78 5.39
C PHE A 367 -0.14 -20.09 6.00
N THR A 368 -0.94 -21.15 5.95
CA THR A 368 -0.60 -22.38 6.66
C THR A 368 0.59 -23.09 6.01
N GLN A 369 1.60 -23.36 6.84
CA GLN A 369 2.76 -24.20 6.53
C GLN A 369 2.95 -25.20 7.67
N PRO A 370 3.56 -26.38 7.43
CA PRO A 370 3.70 -27.43 8.45
C PRO A 370 4.28 -26.94 9.78
N PHE A 371 5.25 -26.02 9.72
CA PHE A 371 5.94 -25.50 10.91
C PHE A 371 5.14 -24.47 11.70
N ASN A 372 4.06 -23.88 11.16
CA ASN A 372 3.34 -22.78 11.80
C ASN A 372 1.95 -23.17 12.33
N VAL A 373 1.56 -24.45 12.24
CA VAL A 373 0.26 -24.95 12.72
C VAL A 373 0.17 -24.90 14.24
N GLU A 374 1.24 -25.32 14.94
CA GLU A 374 1.33 -25.38 16.40
C GLU A 374 2.13 -24.21 17.00
N ASP A 375 2.50 -23.23 16.18
CA ASP A 375 3.27 -22.07 16.65
C ASP A 375 2.35 -21.12 17.44
N THR A 376 2.66 -20.93 18.72
CA THR A 376 1.91 -20.04 19.62
C THR A 376 1.83 -18.59 19.12
N ALA A 377 2.81 -18.12 18.33
CA ALA A 377 2.75 -16.79 17.74
C ALA A 377 1.64 -16.67 16.69
N CYS A 378 1.15 -17.77 16.14
CA CYS A 378 0.01 -17.79 15.21
C CYS A 378 -1.35 -17.78 15.90
N GLU A 379 -1.42 -17.96 17.22
CA GLU A 379 -2.69 -18.04 17.96
C GLU A 379 -3.54 -16.77 17.81
N GLY A 380 -4.84 -16.94 17.54
CA GLY A 380 -5.80 -15.85 17.39
C GLY A 380 -5.67 -15.01 16.10
N LYS A 381 -4.69 -15.31 15.23
CA LYS A 381 -4.58 -14.68 13.90
C LYS A 381 -5.53 -15.35 12.91
N PRO A 382 -6.11 -14.60 11.94
CA PRO A 382 -6.80 -15.23 10.82
C PRO A 382 -5.81 -16.09 10.02
N ARG A 383 -6.30 -17.20 9.46
CA ARG A 383 -5.48 -18.19 8.77
C ARG A 383 -6.08 -18.50 7.40
N LEU A 384 -5.20 -18.66 6.41
CA LEU A 384 -5.51 -19.15 5.07
C LEU A 384 -4.81 -20.50 4.91
N ASP A 385 -5.58 -21.59 4.92
CA ASP A 385 -5.00 -22.95 4.95
C ASP A 385 -4.44 -23.43 3.61
N ARG A 386 -4.95 -22.84 2.52
CA ARG A 386 -4.58 -23.06 1.13
C ARG A 386 -5.19 -21.92 0.30
N TRP A 387 -4.74 -21.75 -0.93
CA TRP A 387 -5.34 -20.80 -1.87
C TRP A 387 -6.76 -21.17 -2.30
#